data_AF-A0A920PRT9-F1
#
_entry.id   AF-A0A920PRT9-F1
#
_cell.length_a   1.000
_cell.length_b   1.000
_cell.length_c   1.000
_cell.angle_alpha   90.00
_cell.angle_beta   90.00
_cell.angle_gamma   90.00
#
_symmetry.space_group_name_H-M   'P 1'
#
loop_
_entity.id
_entity.type
_entity.pdbx_description
1 polymer ?
#
loop_
_entity_poly.entity_id
_entity_poly.type
_entity_poly.pdbx_seq_one_letter_code
_entity_poly.pdbx_strand_id
1 'polypeptide(L)'
;MNKITSLSRREFLKTTGLAGSGLLLGLAGVPSASATGSRPFGLPPFISIEPDGSIHIGMPASEMGQGIHTTLASVLADELEIRMDQITSLETIHHPALITSL
;
A
#
# COMPACT_ATOMS: atom_id res chain seq x y z
N MET A 1 -44.46 36.17 16.27
CA MET A 1 -45.26 35.08 16.87
C MET A 1 -44.42 33.81 16.86
N ASN A 2 -43.79 33.44 17.98
CA ASN A 2 -43.05 32.18 18.07
C ASN A 2 -44.05 31.06 18.40
N LYS A 3 -44.29 30.14 17.47
CA LYS A 3 -45.01 28.89 17.75
C LYS A 3 -44.10 28.03 18.64
N ILE A 4 -44.50 27.83 19.88
CA ILE A 4 -43.87 26.83 20.75
C ILE A 4 -44.40 25.47 20.31
N THR A 5 -43.58 24.72 19.58
CA THR A 5 -43.93 23.37 19.10
C THR A 5 -43.88 22.40 20.29
N SER A 6 -45.04 21.98 20.79
CA SER A 6 -45.11 21.00 21.88
C SER A 6 -44.82 19.59 21.35
N LEU A 7 -43.54 19.20 21.32
CA LEU A 7 -43.11 17.85 20.96
C LEU A 7 -43.54 16.85 22.03
N SER A 8 -44.42 15.92 21.66
CA SER A 8 -44.79 14.82 22.56
C SER A 8 -43.68 13.77 22.61
N ARG A 9 -43.41 13.19 23.79
CA ARG A 9 -42.42 12.11 23.96
C ARG A 9 -42.65 10.95 22.98
N ARG A 10 -43.92 10.64 22.71
CA ARG A 10 -44.34 9.60 21.77
C ARG A 10 -43.97 9.94 20.33
N GLU A 11 -44.18 11.19 19.92
CA GLU A 11 -43.86 11.65 18.57
C GLU A 11 -42.35 11.70 18.35
N PHE A 12 -41.58 12.15 19.35
CA PHE A 12 -40.13 12.08 19.34
C PHE A 12 -39.62 10.64 19.17
N LEU A 13 -40.15 9.69 19.94
CA LEU A 13 -39.75 8.27 19.84
C LEU A 13 -40.10 7.66 18.48
N LYS A 14 -41.23 8.05 17.88
CA LYS A 14 -41.62 7.59 16.54
C LYS A 14 -40.69 8.14 15.48
N THR A 15 -40.39 9.43 15.49
CA THR A 15 -39.56 10.08 14.46
C THR A 15 -38.12 9.60 14.53
N THR A 16 -37.52 9.54 15.71
CA THR A 16 -36.15 9.02 15.89
C THR A 16 -36.07 7.51 15.64
N GLY A 17 -37.08 6.73 16.05
CA GLY A 17 -37.14 5.30 15.77
C GLY A 17 -37.19 5.01 14.26
N LEU A 18 -38.00 5.77 13.51
CA LEU A 18 -38.12 5.61 12.06
C LEU A 18 -36.87 6.07 11.31
N ALA A 19 -36.27 7.18 11.73
CA ALA A 19 -35.01 7.68 11.15
C ALA A 19 -33.84 6.73 11.46
N GLY A 20 -33.77 6.21 12.69
CA GLY A 20 -32.74 5.27 13.12
C GLY A 20 -32.82 3.94 12.40
N SER A 21 -34.02 3.37 12.22
CA SER A 21 -34.19 2.12 11.48
C SER A 21 -33.88 2.26 9.99
N GLY A 22 -34.25 3.39 9.36
CA GLY A 22 -33.86 3.71 8.00
C GLY A 22 -32.34 3.82 7.83
N LEU A 23 -31.66 4.47 8.78
CA LEU A 23 -30.20 4.59 8.79
C LEU A 23 -29.52 3.22 8.93
N LEU A 24 -30.01 2.36 9.82
CA LEU A 24 -29.48 1.00 10.01
C LEU A 24 -29.62 0.14 8.74
N LEU A 25 -30.77 0.20 8.06
CA LEU A 25 -30.95 -0.49 6.77
C LEU A 25 -30.04 0.08 5.68
N GLY A 26 -29.86 1.40 5.65
CA GLY A 26 -28.96 2.07 4.70
C GLY A 26 -27.51 1.63 4.88
N LEU A 27 -27.03 1.56 6.14
CA LEU A 27 -25.68 1.09 6.48
C LEU A 27 -25.49 -0.41 6.26
N ALA A 28 -26.53 -1.23 6.48
CA ALA A 28 -26.46 -2.67 6.25
C ALA A 28 -26.28 -3.03 4.76
N GLY A 29 -26.73 -2.16 3.85
CA GLY A 29 -26.53 -2.30 2.41
C GLY A 29 -25.20 -1.73 1.89
N VAL A 30 -24.42 -1.04 2.73
CA VAL A 30 -23.09 -0.59 2.34
C VAL A 30 -22.19 -1.82 2.33
N PRO A 31 -21.61 -2.21 1.17
CA PRO A 31 -20.65 -3.29 1.14
C PRO A 31 -19.53 -2.93 2.11
N SER A 32 -19.29 -3.80 3.10
CA SER A 32 -18.14 -3.65 3.96
C SER A 32 -16.93 -3.57 3.04
N ALA A 33 -16.15 -2.49 3.15
CA ALA A 33 -14.87 -2.40 2.48
C ALA A 33 -14.03 -3.54 3.05
N SER A 34 -14.11 -4.70 2.40
CA SER A 34 -13.15 -5.76 2.63
C SER A 34 -11.82 -5.09 2.36
N ALA A 35 -10.97 -5.05 3.37
CA ALA A 35 -9.58 -4.71 3.14
C ALA A 35 -9.11 -5.71 2.09
N THR A 36 -9.11 -5.30 0.82
CA THR A 36 -8.47 -6.03 -0.26
C THR A 36 -7.09 -6.32 0.28
N GLY A 37 -6.82 -7.59 0.58
CA GLY A 37 -5.79 -8.02 1.51
C GLY A 37 -4.59 -7.12 1.35
N SER A 38 -4.26 -6.39 2.42
CA SER A 38 -3.24 -5.35 2.41
C SER A 38 -2.04 -5.91 1.69
N ARG A 39 -1.87 -5.60 0.39
CA ARG A 39 -0.56 -5.71 -0.23
C ARG A 39 0.28 -4.86 0.70
N PRO A 40 1.34 -5.40 1.31
CA PRO A 40 2.17 -4.61 2.18
C PRO A 40 2.48 -3.34 1.39
N PHE A 41 1.94 -2.21 1.86
CA PHE A 41 2.29 -0.90 1.34
C PHE A 41 3.67 -0.61 1.94
N GLY A 42 4.62 -1.46 1.57
CA GLY A 42 6.02 -1.32 1.84
C GLY A 42 6.58 -0.54 0.68
N LEU A 43 7.40 0.47 0.99
CA LEU A 43 8.30 1.01 -0.02
C LEU A 43 9.08 -0.18 -0.59
N PRO A 44 9.17 -0.33 -1.93
CA PRO A 44 9.91 -1.44 -2.51
C PRO A 44 11.35 -1.37 -1.99
N PRO A 45 11.94 -2.51 -1.59
CA PRO A 45 13.28 -2.51 -1.04
C PRO A 45 14.27 -2.07 -2.13
N PHE A 46 15.33 -1.35 -1.72
CA PHE A 46 16.43 -1.00 -2.64
C PHE A 46 17.22 -2.25 -3.07
N ILE A 47 17.20 -3.30 -2.26
CA ILE A 47 17.86 -4.58 -2.51
C ILE A 47 16.89 -5.70 -2.12
N SER A 48 16.61 -6.65 -3.01
CA SER A 48 15.90 -7.90 -2.69
C SER A 48 16.76 -9.11 -3.01
N ILE A 49 16.65 -10.15 -2.17
CA ILE A 49 17.31 -11.43 -2.37
C ILE A 49 16.22 -12.48 -2.46
N GLU A 50 16.08 -13.08 -3.63
CA GLU A 50 15.06 -14.09 -3.89
C GLU A 50 15.45 -15.46 -3.29
N PRO A 51 14.47 -16.34 -3.03
CA PRO A 51 14.75 -17.69 -2.52
C PRO A 51 15.63 -18.55 -3.44
N ASP A 52 15.71 -18.21 -4.73
CA ASP A 52 16.58 -18.88 -5.71
C ASP A 52 18.02 -18.35 -5.72
N GLY A 53 18.32 -17.34 -4.89
CA GLY A 53 19.63 -16.70 -4.78
C GLY A 53 19.85 -15.53 -5.74
N SER A 54 18.85 -15.14 -6.53
CA SER A 54 18.92 -13.96 -7.39
C SER A 54 18.87 -12.68 -6.55
N ILE A 55 19.74 -11.72 -6.86
CA ILE A 55 19.82 -10.46 -6.12
C ILE A 55 19.38 -9.32 -7.03
N HIS A 56 18.33 -8.61 -6.64
CA HIS A 56 17.84 -7.46 -7.38
C HIS A 56 18.24 -6.17 -6.68
N ILE A 57 18.79 -5.23 -7.44
CA ILE A 57 19.13 -3.90 -6.95
C ILE A 57 18.30 -2.85 -7.69
N GLY A 58 17.53 -2.05 -6.92
CA GLY A 58 16.65 -1.01 -7.44
C GLY A 58 17.38 0.33 -7.56
N MET A 59 17.48 0.85 -8.78
CA MET A 59 18.09 2.15 -9.04
C MET A 59 17.00 3.25 -9.06
N PRO A 60 17.06 4.29 -8.21
CA PRO A 60 16.07 5.36 -8.21
C PRO A 60 16.21 6.32 -9.40
N ALA A 61 17.39 6.36 -10.03
CA ALA A 61 17.70 7.28 -11.11
C ALA A 61 18.39 6.55 -12.27
N SER A 62 18.00 6.93 -13.49
CA SER A 62 18.66 6.48 -14.71
C SER A 62 20.04 7.13 -14.82
N GLU A 63 21.02 6.31 -15.17
CA GLU A 63 22.40 6.71 -15.36
C GLU A 63 22.70 6.87 -16.85
N MET A 64 23.33 7.98 -17.24
CA MET A 64 23.73 8.24 -18.63
C MET A 64 25.23 7.94 -18.87
N GLY A 65 25.71 6.78 -18.43
CA GLY A 65 27.10 6.33 -18.66
C GLY A 65 28.14 6.84 -17.67
N GLN A 66 27.70 7.28 -16.48
CA GLN A 66 28.59 7.70 -15.40
C GLN A 66 29.16 6.51 -14.62
N GLY A 67 28.64 5.29 -14.83
CA GLY A 67 29.09 4.07 -14.17
C GLY A 67 28.62 3.94 -12.71
N ILE A 68 27.59 4.68 -12.31
CA ILE A 68 27.05 4.65 -10.94
C ILE A 68 26.44 3.28 -10.65
N HIS A 69 25.68 2.70 -11.59
CA HIS A 69 25.03 1.40 -11.39
C HIS A 69 26.08 0.30 -11.18
N THR A 70 27.14 0.31 -11.99
CA THR A 70 28.26 -0.63 -11.88
C THR A 70 29.00 -0.49 -10.56
N THR A 71 29.28 0.75 -10.13
CA THR A 71 30.01 0.99 -8.87
C THR A 71 29.19 0.53 -7.67
N LEU A 72 27.88 0.85 -7.63
CA LEU A 72 26.99 0.41 -6.56
C LEU A 72 26.85 -1.11 -6.50
N ALA A 73 26.70 -1.77 -7.66
CA ALA A 73 26.63 -3.22 -7.70
C ALA A 73 27.96 -3.87 -7.30
N SER A 74 29.12 -3.27 -7.62
CA SER A 74 30.43 -3.78 -7.17
C SER A 74 30.59 -3.69 -5.66
N VAL A 75 30.21 -2.56 -5.05
CA VAL A 75 30.25 -2.40 -3.58
C VAL A 75 29.30 -3.40 -2.92
N LEU A 76 28.11 -3.59 -3.48
CA LEU A 76 27.17 -4.59 -2.95
C LEU A 76 27.72 -6.01 -3.04
N ALA A 77 28.40 -6.34 -4.15
CA ALA A 77 29.01 -7.66 -4.34
C ALA A 77 30.08 -7.93 -3.28
N ASP A 78 30.92 -6.94 -2.99
CA ASP A 78 31.97 -7.04 -1.98
C ASP A 78 31.38 -7.22 -0.56
N GLU A 79 30.36 -6.44 -0.19
CA GLU A 79 29.74 -6.53 1.14
C GLU A 79 28.95 -7.83 1.37
N LEU A 80 28.41 -8.42 0.31
CA LEU A 80 27.68 -9.69 0.38
C LEU A 80 28.56 -10.92 0.09
N GLU A 81 29.86 -10.73 -0.18
CA GLU A 81 30.79 -11.79 -0.60
C GLU A 81 30.28 -12.64 -1.79
N ILE A 82 29.61 -11.99 -2.72
CA ILE A 82 29.05 -12.61 -3.93
C ILE A 82 29.81 -12.18 -5.18
N ARG A 83 29.53 -12.88 -6.28
CA ARG A 83 30.03 -12.50 -7.58
C ARG A 83 29.07 -11.52 -8.26
N MET A 84 29.63 -10.62 -9.08
CA MET A 84 28.89 -9.60 -9.81
C MET A 84 27.82 -10.18 -10.77
N ASP A 85 28.01 -11.40 -11.28
CA ASP A 85 27.05 -12.09 -12.16
C ASP A 85 25.75 -12.50 -11.44
N GLN A 86 25.71 -12.45 -10.12
CA GLN A 86 24.52 -12.75 -9.32
C GLN A 86 23.60 -11.53 -9.12
N ILE A 87 24.09 -10.32 -9.43
CA ILE A 87 23.35 -9.07 -9.24
C ILE A 87 22.62 -8.70 -10.53
N THR A 88 21.30 -8.58 -10.43
CA THR A 88 20.41 -8.10 -11.49
C THR A 88 19.99 -6.66 -11.19
N SER A 89 20.44 -5.72 -12.00
CA SER A 89 20.06 -4.31 -11.89
C SER A 89 18.67 -4.04 -12.48
N LEU A 90 17.83 -3.33 -11.73
CA LEU A 90 16.52 -2.88 -12.19
C LEU A 90 16.49 -1.35 -12.23
N GLU A 91 16.08 -0.79 -13.37
CA GLU A 91 16.16 0.65 -13.67
C GLU A 91 15.22 1.51 -12.80
N THR A 92 14.21 0.91 -12.18
CA THR A 92 13.29 1.63 -11.30
C THR A 92 12.90 0.80 -10.09
N ILE A 93 12.90 1.42 -8.91
CA ILE A 93 12.43 0.83 -7.65
C ILE A 93 10.95 0.43 -7.73
N HIS A 94 10.19 1.04 -8.66
CA HIS A 94 8.80 0.70 -8.92
C HIS A 94 8.63 -0.48 -9.89
N HIS A 95 9.72 -1.15 -10.27
CA HIS A 95 9.65 -2.28 -11.18
C HIS A 95 8.94 -3.46 -10.49
N PRO A 96 8.03 -4.18 -11.17
CA PRO A 96 7.21 -5.23 -10.55
C PRO A 96 8.01 -6.34 -9.87
N ALA A 97 9.25 -6.61 -10.31
CA ALA A 97 10.10 -7.60 -9.66
C ALA A 97 10.47 -7.23 -8.20
N LEU A 98 10.63 -5.94 -7.86
CA LEU A 98 10.91 -5.51 -6.47
C LEU A 98 9.67 -5.40 -5.60
N ILE A 99 8.49 -5.30 -6.22
CA ILE A 99 7.22 -5.18 -5.50
C ILE A 99 6.65 -6.56 -5.15
N THR A 100 6.95 -7.56 -5.98
CA THR A 100 6.41 -8.93 -5.84
C THR A 100 7.17 -9.78 -4.83
N SER A 101 8.34 -9.33 -4.38
CA SER A 101 9.21 -10.02 -3.43
C SER A 101 8.89 -9.74 -1.94
N LEU A 102 7.83 -8.98 -1.66
CA LEU A 102 7.26 -8.71 -0.33
C LEU A 102 6.00 -9.54 -0.06
#